data_AF-A0A3R7LRY5-F1
#
_entry.id   AF-A0A3R7LRY5-F1
#
_cell.length_a   1.000
_cell.length_b   1.000
_cell.length_c   1.000
_cell.angle_alpha   90.00
_cell.angle_beta   90.00
_cell.angle_gamma   90.00
#
_symmetry.space_group_name_H-M   'P 1'
#
loop_
_entity.id
_entity.type
_entity.pdbx_description
1 polymer ?
#
loop_
_entity_poly.entity_id
_entity_poly.type
_entity_poly.pdbx_seq_one_letter_code
_entity_poly.pdbx_strand_id
1 'polypeptide(L)'
;MEDFYNNPFRCDPEMDEVCYASVQFLSSETSPVETERFRDNDFLSVSSALRFQTQLSEALRANSTLRNTYEAHIATQRREIDRLGEENNELQKKLTRMESQLRSLSLEKDCSAMAYKRESEKNVLLEEKVTALEEELNSLERRTRDLRAAYCRSPQHSDGHGTPLSQLRSHGLQQSQYSHRQEQRTPPSRRSESALYSPCVRRLVSERSTRPGEAEDWWAAESAAPSRRPETVNNVKTGVARSAVNTPAKATSYPTPMSDEERYAAVKELEKRLLRELQAKEEIEEKLQKIEATRIRSGAERAKKITLERDLIAAQRAVGEIRTRLRTLAALVR
;
A
#
# COMPACT_ATOMS: atom_id res chain seq x y z
N MET A 1 -4.22 -19.66 -28.31
CA MET A 1 -3.68 -20.25 -27.05
C MET A 1 -2.44 -21.10 -27.37
N GLU A 2 -1.82 -20.88 -28.54
CA GLU A 2 -0.71 -21.66 -29.08
C GLU A 2 0.70 -21.13 -28.73
N ASP A 3 0.84 -19.95 -28.13
CA ASP A 3 2.17 -19.32 -27.94
C ASP A 3 3.01 -19.94 -26.79
N PHE A 4 2.48 -20.93 -26.08
CA PHE A 4 3.15 -21.59 -24.95
C PHE A 4 4.14 -22.70 -25.33
N TYR A 5 4.26 -23.03 -26.62
CA TYR A 5 5.18 -24.06 -27.14
C TYR A 5 6.29 -23.51 -28.02
N ASN A 6 6.56 -22.20 -27.98
CA ASN A 6 7.76 -21.64 -28.59
C ASN A 6 8.98 -22.02 -27.74
N ASN A 7 9.52 -23.20 -28.03
CA ASN A 7 10.78 -23.68 -27.48
C ASN A 7 11.90 -22.75 -27.96
N PRO A 8 12.54 -21.96 -27.07
CA PRO A 8 13.58 -21.01 -27.46
C PRO A 8 14.87 -21.69 -27.96
N PHE A 9 14.94 -23.03 -27.89
CA PHE A 9 16.06 -23.83 -28.36
C PHE A 9 15.82 -24.48 -29.73
N ARG A 10 14.71 -24.18 -30.42
CA ARG A 10 14.54 -24.64 -31.80
C ARG A 10 15.21 -23.65 -32.75
N CYS A 11 16.21 -24.16 -33.46
CA CYS A 11 16.86 -23.56 -34.62
C CYS A 11 18.00 -22.59 -34.30
N ASP A 12 19.08 -23.09 -33.70
CA ASP A 12 20.40 -22.57 -34.08
C ASP A 12 21.16 -23.68 -34.82
N PRO A 13 21.12 -23.72 -36.17
CA PRO A 13 21.80 -24.76 -36.95
C PRO A 13 23.32 -24.76 -36.75
N GLU A 14 23.91 -23.68 -36.23
CA GLU A 14 25.33 -23.64 -35.86
C GLU A 14 25.66 -24.53 -34.66
N MET A 15 24.71 -24.79 -33.75
CA MET A 15 24.97 -25.63 -32.57
C MET A 15 25.00 -27.13 -32.88
N ASP A 16 24.36 -27.57 -33.96
CA ASP A 16 24.40 -28.98 -34.40
C ASP A 16 25.76 -29.35 -35.02
N GLU A 17 26.52 -28.38 -35.55
CA GLU A 17 27.85 -28.63 -36.13
C GLU A 17 28.94 -28.82 -35.05
N VAL A 18 28.77 -28.28 -33.84
CA VAL A 18 29.76 -28.39 -32.76
C VAL A 18 29.79 -29.80 -32.14
N CYS A 19 28.69 -30.56 -32.22
CA CYS A 19 28.60 -31.89 -31.61
C CYS A 19 29.07 -33.05 -32.52
N TYR A 20 29.41 -32.78 -33.79
CA TYR A 20 29.92 -33.78 -34.74
C TYR A 20 31.27 -33.35 -35.34
N ALA A 21 32.25 -33.06 -34.49
CA ALA A 21 33.64 -33.06 -34.92
C ALA A 21 34.02 -34.49 -35.36
N SER A 22 33.93 -34.73 -36.66
CA SER A 22 34.29 -36.00 -37.30
C SER A 22 35.74 -36.33 -36.94
N VAL A 23 35.92 -37.40 -36.17
CA VAL A 23 37.22 -38.00 -35.91
C VAL A 23 37.71 -38.57 -37.24
N GLN A 24 38.49 -37.77 -37.99
CA GLN A 24 39.22 -38.26 -39.15
C GLN A 24 40.27 -39.25 -38.64
N PHE A 25 39.92 -40.53 -38.68
CA PHE A 25 40.90 -41.61 -38.62
C PHE A 25 41.83 -41.43 -39.82
N LEU A 26 43.11 -41.16 -39.55
CA LEU A 26 44.19 -41.28 -40.51
C LEU A 26 44.23 -42.73 -41.01
N SER A 27 43.45 -43.03 -42.05
CA SER A 27 43.58 -44.26 -42.81
C SER A 27 44.92 -44.19 -43.52
N SER A 28 45.86 -45.01 -43.08
CA SER A 28 47.14 -45.19 -43.74
C SER A 28 46.88 -45.93 -45.06
N GLU A 29 46.67 -45.19 -46.14
CA GLU A 29 46.70 -45.74 -47.50
C GLU A 29 48.15 -46.10 -47.84
N THR A 30 48.53 -47.33 -47.52
CA THR A 30 49.72 -47.98 -48.09
C THR A 30 49.34 -48.63 -49.42
N SER A 31 49.83 -48.06 -50.51
CA SER A 31 49.92 -48.73 -51.82
C SER A 31 51.03 -49.81 -51.78
N PRO A 32 50.79 -51.05 -52.25
CA PRO A 32 51.81 -52.08 -52.32
C PRO A 32 52.32 -52.25 -53.76
N VAL A 33 53.61 -51.99 -54.00
CA VAL A 33 54.34 -52.57 -55.13
C VAL A 33 55.72 -53.01 -54.65
N GLU A 34 55.81 -54.32 -54.43
CA GLU A 34 56.92 -55.24 -54.72
C GLU A 34 58.34 -55.03 -54.13
N THR A 35 58.68 -56.03 -53.29
CA THR A 35 59.89 -56.88 -53.36
C THR A 35 61.23 -56.26 -52.98
N GLU A 36 61.68 -56.53 -51.74
CA GLU A 36 62.82 -57.40 -51.51
C GLU A 36 62.99 -57.83 -50.05
N ARG A 37 63.52 -59.05 -49.88
CA ARG A 37 63.84 -59.71 -48.62
C ARG A 37 64.91 -58.93 -47.85
N PHE A 38 64.55 -58.33 -46.73
CA PHE A 38 65.50 -58.05 -45.65
C PHE A 38 64.95 -58.57 -44.33
N ARG A 39 65.61 -59.60 -43.79
CA ARG A 39 65.42 -60.04 -42.41
C ARG A 39 66.11 -59.00 -41.51
N ASP A 40 65.36 -58.00 -41.08
CA ASP A 40 65.72 -57.09 -39.97
C ASP A 40 64.45 -56.57 -39.26
N ASN A 41 63.43 -57.42 -39.13
CA ASN A 41 62.10 -57.03 -38.64
C ASN A 41 61.98 -56.90 -37.11
N ASP A 42 63.01 -57.26 -36.35
CA ASP A 42 62.90 -57.29 -34.89
C ASP A 42 63.40 -56.01 -34.20
N PHE A 43 64.22 -55.18 -34.87
CA PHE A 43 64.71 -53.90 -34.32
C PHE A 43 63.78 -52.71 -34.57
N LEU A 44 62.96 -52.74 -35.63
CA LEU A 44 61.94 -51.71 -35.89
C LEU A 44 60.66 -51.92 -35.07
N SER A 45 60.37 -53.17 -34.69
CA SER A 45 59.23 -53.54 -33.84
C SER A 45 59.30 -52.89 -32.45
N VAL A 46 60.48 -52.92 -31.80
CA VAL A 46 60.69 -52.30 -30.48
C VAL A 46 60.52 -50.77 -30.54
N SER A 47 60.96 -50.14 -31.63
CA SER A 47 60.76 -48.69 -31.86
C SER A 47 59.29 -48.33 -32.09
N SER A 48 58.52 -49.20 -32.75
CA SER A 48 57.08 -49.01 -32.97
C SER A 48 56.26 -49.13 -31.67
N ALA A 49 56.58 -50.11 -30.83
CA ALA A 49 55.93 -50.31 -29.54
C ALA A 49 56.15 -49.11 -28.60
N LEU A 50 57.37 -48.57 -28.55
CA LEU A 50 57.69 -47.38 -27.77
C LEU A 50 56.92 -46.13 -28.27
N ARG A 51 56.76 -45.99 -29.60
CA ARG A 51 55.99 -44.90 -30.19
C ARG A 51 54.51 -44.98 -29.81
N PHE A 52 53.90 -46.16 -29.91
CA PHE A 52 52.50 -46.36 -29.51
C PHE A 52 52.30 -46.12 -28.02
N GLN A 53 53.23 -46.57 -27.17
CA GLN A 53 53.19 -46.29 -25.74
C GLN A 53 53.26 -44.78 -25.45
N THR A 54 54.14 -44.06 -26.16
CA THR A 54 54.25 -42.61 -26.03
C THR A 54 52.95 -41.93 -26.44
N GLN A 55 52.37 -42.29 -27.60
CA GLN A 55 51.09 -41.76 -28.07
C GLN A 55 49.93 -42.04 -27.11
N LEU A 56 49.86 -43.25 -26.55
CA LEU A 56 48.86 -43.60 -25.55
C LEU A 56 49.02 -42.76 -24.28
N SER A 57 50.26 -42.59 -23.81
CA SER A 57 50.53 -41.77 -22.61
C SER A 57 50.18 -40.29 -22.82
N GLU A 58 50.42 -39.77 -24.03
CA GLU A 58 50.07 -38.41 -24.43
C GLU A 58 48.55 -38.25 -24.54
N ALA A 59 47.86 -39.20 -25.18
CA ALA A 59 46.41 -39.22 -25.27
C ALA A 59 45.75 -39.29 -23.88
N LEU A 60 46.28 -40.10 -22.97
CA LEU A 60 45.80 -40.17 -21.58
C LEU A 60 46.01 -38.84 -20.84
N ARG A 61 47.16 -38.18 -21.04
CA ARG A 61 47.43 -36.86 -20.46
C ARG A 61 46.47 -35.80 -21.02
N ALA A 62 46.27 -35.77 -22.34
CA ALA A 62 45.34 -34.86 -23.01
C ALA A 62 43.89 -35.08 -22.55
N ASN A 63 43.47 -36.34 -22.41
CA ASN A 63 42.14 -36.69 -21.90
C ASN A 63 41.98 -36.23 -20.44
N SER A 64 43.01 -36.44 -19.61
CA SER A 64 43.01 -35.95 -18.23
C SER A 64 42.91 -34.42 -18.17
N THR A 65 43.64 -33.68 -19.02
CA THR A 65 43.53 -32.22 -19.05
C THR A 65 42.15 -31.76 -19.50
N LEU A 66 41.56 -32.41 -20.50
CA LEU A 66 40.21 -32.10 -20.97
C LEU A 66 39.17 -32.34 -19.87
N ARG A 67 39.25 -33.48 -19.17
CA ARG A 67 38.36 -33.76 -18.02
C ARG A 67 38.45 -32.67 -16.96
N ASN A 68 39.66 -32.27 -16.58
CA ASN A 68 39.86 -31.20 -15.60
C ASN A 68 39.25 -29.86 -16.09
N THR A 69 39.37 -29.53 -17.38
CA THR A 69 38.77 -28.31 -17.93
C THR A 69 37.24 -28.35 -17.90
N TYR A 70 36.64 -29.49 -18.26
CA TYR A 70 35.18 -29.65 -18.20
C TYR A 70 34.67 -29.63 -16.76
N GLU A 71 35.37 -30.27 -15.82
CA GLU A 71 35.04 -30.21 -14.40
C GLU A 71 35.08 -28.78 -13.86
N ALA A 72 36.10 -27.99 -14.22
CA ALA A 72 36.19 -26.58 -13.84
C ALA A 72 35.05 -25.74 -14.46
N HIS A 73 34.67 -26.03 -15.71
CA HIS A 73 33.55 -25.35 -16.37
C HIS A 73 32.21 -25.68 -15.69
N ILE A 74 31.94 -26.96 -15.43
CA ILE A 74 30.74 -27.42 -14.70
C ILE A 74 30.68 -26.77 -13.32
N ALA A 75 31.80 -26.70 -12.60
CA ALA A 75 31.86 -26.04 -11.29
C ALA A 75 31.56 -24.54 -11.37
N THR A 76 31.99 -23.88 -12.45
CA THR A 76 31.70 -22.45 -12.68
C THR A 76 30.23 -22.23 -13.04
N GLN A 77 29.66 -23.07 -13.90
CA GLN A 77 28.23 -23.03 -14.24
C GLN A 77 27.35 -23.26 -13.01
N ARG A 78 27.71 -24.20 -12.13
CA ARG A 78 26.97 -24.41 -10.87
C ARG A 78 26.97 -23.16 -9.99
N ARG A 79 28.12 -22.53 -9.79
CA ARG A 79 28.23 -21.27 -9.04
C ARG A 79 27.37 -20.16 -9.65
N GLU A 80 27.35 -20.08 -10.97
CA GLU A 80 26.54 -19.08 -11.67
C GLU A 80 25.03 -19.34 -11.52
N ILE A 81 24.59 -20.60 -11.58
CA ILE A 81 23.19 -20.98 -11.32
C ILE A 81 22.79 -20.59 -9.89
N ASP A 82 23.65 -20.83 -8.90
CA ASP A 82 23.39 -20.46 -7.51
C ASP A 82 23.24 -18.93 -7.36
N ARG A 83 24.18 -18.17 -7.95
CA ARG A 83 24.13 -16.69 -7.97
C ARG A 83 22.84 -16.15 -8.61
N LEU A 84 22.47 -16.67 -9.78
CA LEU A 84 21.24 -16.28 -10.47
C LEU A 84 20.00 -16.69 -9.67
N GLY A 85 20.06 -17.80 -8.94
CA GLY A 85 19.00 -18.23 -8.01
C GLY A 85 18.78 -17.23 -6.87
N GLU A 86 19.86 -16.73 -6.27
CA GLU A 86 19.81 -15.68 -5.24
C GLU A 86 19.23 -14.37 -5.78
N GLU A 87 19.69 -13.92 -6.95
CA GLU A 87 19.19 -12.71 -7.61
C GLU A 87 17.69 -12.81 -7.95
N ASN A 88 17.27 -13.96 -8.48
CA ASN A 88 15.85 -14.22 -8.78
C ASN A 88 14.99 -14.17 -7.50
N ASN A 89 15.48 -14.77 -6.40
CA ASN A 89 14.79 -14.70 -5.10
C ASN A 89 14.66 -13.25 -4.60
N GLU A 90 15.70 -12.42 -4.75
CA GLU A 90 15.64 -11.00 -4.38
C GLU A 90 14.67 -10.20 -5.26
N LEU A 91 14.66 -10.45 -6.57
CA LEU A 91 13.70 -9.83 -7.48
C LEU A 91 12.26 -10.23 -7.13
N GLN A 92 12.02 -11.48 -6.78
CA GLN A 92 10.70 -11.95 -6.36
C GLN A 92 10.23 -11.29 -5.05
N LYS A 93 11.14 -11.08 -4.08
CA LYS A 93 10.84 -10.31 -2.86
C LYS A 93 10.49 -8.86 -3.17
N LYS A 94 11.22 -8.22 -4.09
CA LYS A 94 10.91 -6.84 -4.53
C LYS A 94 9.55 -6.76 -5.22
N LEU A 95 9.24 -7.71 -6.11
CA LEU A 95 7.96 -7.78 -6.83
C LEU A 95 6.78 -7.92 -5.86
N THR A 96 6.83 -8.89 -4.95
CA THR A 96 5.79 -9.11 -3.93
C THR A 96 5.57 -7.88 -3.03
N ARG A 97 6.65 -7.18 -2.66
CA ARG A 97 6.55 -5.90 -1.91
C ARG A 97 5.84 -4.82 -2.72
N MET A 98 6.23 -4.62 -3.97
CA MET A 98 5.63 -3.62 -4.86
C MET A 98 4.14 -3.92 -5.12
N GLU A 99 3.78 -5.18 -5.35
CA GLU A 99 2.38 -5.59 -5.48
C GLU A 99 1.56 -5.30 -4.22
N SER A 100 2.13 -5.55 -3.04
CA SER A 100 1.47 -5.21 -1.78
C SER A 100 1.25 -3.70 -1.63
N GLN A 101 2.24 -2.89 -2.02
CA GLN A 101 2.11 -1.43 -2.00
C GLN A 101 1.04 -0.95 -2.98
N LEU A 102 1.00 -1.52 -4.19
CA LEU A 102 -0.02 -1.19 -5.19
C LEU A 102 -1.43 -1.53 -4.71
N ARG A 103 -1.62 -2.72 -4.10
CA ARG A 103 -2.91 -3.10 -3.48
C ARG A 103 -3.32 -2.12 -2.38
N SER A 104 -2.39 -1.69 -1.53
CA SER A 104 -2.66 -0.70 -0.48
C SER A 104 -3.07 0.66 -1.05
N LEU A 105 -2.34 1.18 -2.04
CA LEU A 105 -2.65 2.47 -2.67
C LEU A 105 -4.00 2.43 -3.40
N SER A 106 -4.33 1.30 -4.02
CA SER A 106 -5.64 1.13 -4.66
C SER A 106 -6.78 1.21 -3.63
N LEU A 107 -6.64 0.56 -2.47
CA LEU A 107 -7.63 0.63 -1.41
C LEU A 107 -7.78 2.05 -0.84
N GLU A 108 -6.67 2.77 -0.67
CA GLU A 108 -6.69 4.16 -0.21
C GLU A 108 -7.40 5.10 -1.22
N LYS A 109 -7.13 4.90 -2.52
CA LYS A 109 -7.84 5.60 -3.60
C LYS A 109 -9.34 5.35 -3.53
N ASP A 110 -9.77 4.10 -3.39
CA ASP A 110 -11.19 3.74 -3.36
C ASP A 110 -11.89 4.29 -2.10
N CYS A 111 -11.21 4.27 -0.95
CA CYS A 111 -11.72 4.90 0.27
C CYS A 111 -11.90 6.42 0.11
N SER A 112 -10.90 7.08 -0.49
CA SER A 112 -10.93 8.52 -0.76
C SER A 112 -12.03 8.89 -1.76
N ALA A 113 -12.22 8.09 -2.82
CA ALA A 113 -13.29 8.27 -3.80
C ALA A 113 -14.68 8.15 -3.15
N MET A 114 -14.88 7.15 -2.29
CA MET A 114 -16.12 6.97 -1.54
C MET A 114 -16.37 8.10 -0.52
N ALA A 115 -15.32 8.64 0.12
CA ALA A 115 -15.44 9.79 1.01
C ALA A 115 -15.83 11.05 0.22
N TYR A 116 -15.16 11.31 -0.91
CA TYR A 116 -15.48 12.42 -1.80
C TYR A 116 -16.93 12.34 -2.29
N LYS A 117 -17.39 11.16 -2.72
CA LYS A 117 -18.77 10.95 -3.17
C LYS A 117 -19.79 11.34 -2.08
N ARG A 118 -19.59 10.88 -0.85
CA ARG A 118 -20.49 11.24 0.27
C ARG A 118 -20.51 12.74 0.56
N GLU A 119 -19.36 13.40 0.50
CA GLU A 119 -19.31 14.86 0.72
C GLU A 119 -19.98 15.61 -0.44
N SER A 120 -19.81 15.15 -1.69
CA SER A 120 -20.52 15.73 -2.84
C SER A 120 -22.04 15.59 -2.71
N GLU A 121 -22.55 14.42 -2.30
CA GLU A 121 -23.98 14.20 -2.06
C GLU A 121 -24.51 15.10 -0.94
N LYS A 122 -23.73 15.27 0.14
CA LYS A 122 -24.06 16.19 1.23
C LYS A 122 -24.06 17.66 0.77
N ASN A 123 -23.12 18.06 -0.08
CA ASN A 123 -23.07 19.42 -0.63
C ASN A 123 -24.28 19.72 -1.50
N VAL A 124 -24.72 18.77 -2.35
CA VAL A 124 -25.97 18.91 -3.12
C VAL A 124 -27.17 19.16 -2.21
N LEU A 125 -27.32 18.37 -1.13
CA LEU A 125 -28.40 18.57 -0.15
C LEU A 125 -28.32 19.91 0.60
N LEU A 126 -27.12 20.44 0.80
CA LEU A 126 -26.93 21.77 1.40
C LEU A 126 -27.27 22.88 0.41
N GLU A 127 -26.88 22.74 -0.85
CA GLU A 127 -27.25 23.67 -1.93
C GLU A 127 -28.78 23.75 -2.07
N GLU A 128 -29.48 22.62 -2.08
CA GLU A 128 -30.95 22.58 -2.09
C GLU A 128 -31.59 23.28 -0.89
N LYS A 129 -30.97 23.22 0.29
CA LYS A 129 -31.45 23.93 1.48
C LYS A 129 -31.18 25.43 1.40
N VAL A 130 -30.02 25.81 0.87
CA VAL A 130 -29.68 27.23 0.66
C VAL A 130 -30.68 27.85 -0.31
N THR A 131 -30.96 27.20 -1.44
CA THR A 131 -31.94 27.72 -2.42
C THR A 131 -33.34 27.83 -1.81
N ALA A 132 -33.80 26.83 -1.05
CA ALA A 132 -35.10 26.90 -0.36
C ALA A 132 -35.16 28.07 0.65
N LEU A 133 -34.11 28.27 1.45
CA LEU A 133 -34.04 29.38 2.40
C LEU A 133 -33.96 30.75 1.72
N GLU A 134 -33.27 30.85 0.58
CA GLU A 134 -33.23 32.05 -0.25
C GLU A 134 -34.62 32.39 -0.80
N GLU A 135 -35.39 31.40 -1.25
CA GLU A 135 -36.77 31.59 -1.69
C GLU A 135 -37.68 32.07 -0.55
N GLU A 136 -37.55 31.49 0.65
CA GLU A 136 -38.28 31.91 1.84
C GLU A 136 -37.94 33.36 2.25
N LEU A 137 -36.66 33.72 2.25
CA LEU A 137 -36.19 35.07 2.53
C LEU A 137 -36.76 36.06 1.51
N ASN A 138 -36.65 35.74 0.21
CA ASN A 138 -37.22 36.56 -0.86
C ASN A 138 -38.74 36.74 -0.73
N SER A 139 -39.45 35.72 -0.27
CA SER A 139 -40.89 35.77 0.02
C SER A 139 -41.20 36.68 1.22
N LEU A 140 -40.45 36.56 2.32
CA LEU A 140 -40.55 37.44 3.49
C LEU A 140 -40.27 38.90 3.15
N GLU A 141 -39.23 39.16 2.36
CA GLU A 141 -38.89 40.50 1.91
C GLU A 141 -39.99 41.11 1.05
N ARG A 142 -40.56 40.33 0.11
CA ARG A 142 -41.71 40.76 -0.70
C ARG A 142 -42.89 41.15 0.19
N ARG A 143 -43.29 40.27 1.12
CA ARG A 143 -44.37 40.57 2.08
C ARG A 143 -44.09 41.80 2.92
N THR A 144 -42.84 42.00 3.36
CA THR A 144 -42.44 43.17 4.13
C THR A 144 -42.51 44.46 3.31
N ARG A 145 -42.11 44.40 2.03
CA ARG A 145 -42.25 45.53 1.09
C ARG A 145 -43.72 45.86 0.85
N ASP A 146 -44.58 44.86 0.67
CA ASP A 146 -46.03 45.04 0.48
C ASP A 146 -46.69 45.64 1.72
N LEU A 147 -46.36 45.14 2.92
CA LEU A 147 -46.85 45.71 4.18
C LEU A 147 -46.40 47.16 4.37
N ARG A 148 -45.14 47.46 4.07
CA ARG A 148 -44.62 48.84 4.10
C ARG A 148 -45.38 49.74 3.13
N ALA A 149 -45.64 49.27 1.90
CA ALA A 149 -46.40 50.00 0.90
C ALA A 149 -47.86 50.23 1.33
N ALA A 150 -48.51 49.22 1.92
CA ALA A 150 -49.86 49.32 2.47
C ALA A 150 -49.94 50.32 3.62
N TYR A 151 -48.96 50.29 4.54
CA TYR A 151 -48.86 51.24 5.65
C TYR A 151 -48.73 52.68 5.16
N CYS A 152 -47.84 52.93 4.18
CA CYS A 152 -47.67 54.26 3.58
C CYS A 152 -48.90 54.75 2.79
N ARG A 153 -49.79 53.86 2.34
CA ARG A 153 -51.04 54.21 1.64
C ARG A 153 -52.23 54.42 2.56
N SER A 154 -52.15 54.01 3.83
CA SER A 154 -53.21 54.30 4.79
C SER A 154 -53.30 55.83 4.96
N PRO A 155 -54.44 56.47 4.68
CA PRO A 155 -54.60 57.89 4.90
C PRO A 155 -54.30 58.16 6.38
N GLN A 156 -53.26 58.94 6.65
CA GLN A 156 -53.20 59.63 7.92
C GLN A 156 -54.44 60.53 7.93
N HIS A 157 -55.47 60.12 8.64
CA HIS A 157 -56.57 60.99 9.03
C HIS A 157 -55.97 62.07 9.94
N SER A 158 -55.37 63.07 9.29
CA SER A 158 -55.15 64.39 9.84
C SER A 158 -56.51 65.08 9.87
N ASP A 159 -57.34 64.69 10.83
CA ASP A 159 -58.30 65.63 11.38
C ASP A 159 -58.08 65.64 12.88
N GLY A 160 -57.55 66.76 13.34
CA GLY A 160 -57.13 66.96 14.69
C GLY A 160 -58.31 66.87 15.66
N HIS A 161 -58.01 66.38 16.85
CA HIS A 161 -58.27 67.12 18.08
C HIS A 161 -57.32 66.57 19.15
N GLY A 162 -56.62 67.48 19.82
CA GLY A 162 -55.60 67.14 20.79
C GLY A 162 -56.18 66.45 22.02
N THR A 163 -55.47 65.44 22.52
CA THR A 163 -55.41 65.15 23.96
C THR A 163 -54.12 64.37 24.25
N PRO A 164 -53.27 64.79 25.20
CA PRO A 164 -52.14 64.00 25.64
C PRO A 164 -52.64 63.09 26.76
N LEU A 165 -52.72 61.78 26.51
CA LEU A 165 -52.94 60.79 27.56
C LEU A 165 -52.15 59.52 27.26
N SER A 166 -50.99 59.48 27.92
CA SER A 166 -50.37 58.35 28.60
C SER A 166 -51.15 57.03 28.65
N GLN A 167 -50.36 55.94 28.68
CA GLN A 167 -50.72 54.58 29.11
C GLN A 167 -51.44 53.69 28.09
N LEU A 168 -50.68 52.88 27.37
CA LEU A 168 -51.06 51.49 27.08
C LEU A 168 -49.76 50.69 26.83
N ARG A 169 -49.18 50.12 27.88
CA ARG A 169 -49.40 48.73 28.30
C ARG A 169 -48.76 47.75 27.31
N SER A 170 -47.49 47.49 27.56
CA SER A 170 -46.76 46.30 27.12
C SER A 170 -47.44 45.06 27.70
N HIS A 171 -48.41 44.53 26.95
CA HIS A 171 -48.98 43.22 27.23
C HIS A 171 -48.08 42.15 26.64
N GLY A 172 -47.36 41.47 27.53
CA GLY A 172 -46.83 40.15 27.24
C GLY A 172 -47.98 39.17 27.03
N LEU A 173 -47.93 38.45 25.91
CA LEU A 173 -48.60 37.16 25.72
C LEU A 173 -47.44 36.22 25.34
N GLN A 174 -46.88 35.44 26.26
CA GLN A 174 -47.49 34.32 26.99
C GLN A 174 -48.07 33.26 26.04
N GLN A 175 -47.42 32.10 26.09
CA GLN A 175 -47.95 30.76 25.82
C GLN A 175 -48.49 30.44 24.42
N SER A 176 -47.72 29.61 23.73
CA SER A 176 -48.29 28.40 23.14
C SER A 176 -47.31 27.25 23.32
N GLN A 177 -47.33 26.67 24.53
CA GLN A 177 -46.91 25.27 24.70
C GLN A 177 -48.13 24.37 24.42
N TYR A 178 -47.85 23.23 23.80
CA TYR A 178 -48.69 22.04 23.64
C TYR A 178 -49.83 22.07 22.61
N SER A 179 -49.63 21.30 21.54
CA SER A 179 -50.64 20.33 21.09
C SER A 179 -49.95 19.01 20.74
N HIS A 180 -50.37 17.99 21.47
CA HIS A 180 -49.99 16.59 21.39
C HIS A 180 -51.09 15.82 20.63
N ARG A 181 -50.69 14.78 19.88
CA ARG A 181 -51.46 13.65 19.29
C ARG A 181 -52.34 13.89 18.06
N GLN A 182 -52.05 13.18 16.97
CA GLN A 182 -52.72 11.91 16.56
C GLN A 182 -52.03 11.36 15.27
N GLU A 183 -51.19 10.31 15.33
CA GLU A 183 -51.53 8.90 15.07
C GLU A 183 -52.35 8.59 13.80
N GLN A 184 -51.67 8.24 12.70
CA GLN A 184 -52.05 7.18 11.74
C GLN A 184 -50.74 6.49 11.25
N ARG A 185 -50.39 5.31 11.77
CA ARG A 185 -50.66 3.95 11.24
C ARG A 185 -50.05 3.62 9.85
N THR A 186 -48.83 3.04 9.89
CA THR A 186 -48.31 1.79 9.21
C THR A 186 -48.25 1.69 7.66
N PRO A 187 -47.39 0.84 7.03
CA PRO A 187 -46.71 -0.38 7.54
C PRO A 187 -45.19 -0.53 7.18
N PRO A 188 -44.53 -1.66 7.57
CA PRO A 188 -43.09 -1.74 7.78
C PRO A 188 -42.29 -2.42 6.64
N SER A 189 -41.02 -2.06 6.50
CA SER A 189 -40.00 -2.87 5.82
C SER A 189 -38.72 -2.82 6.67
N ARG A 190 -38.58 -3.73 7.65
CA ARG A 190 -37.85 -5.00 7.57
C ARG A 190 -36.36 -4.84 7.21
N ARG A 191 -35.53 -5.02 8.24
CA ARG A 191 -34.13 -5.48 8.24
C ARG A 191 -33.14 -4.66 7.40
N SER A 192 -32.13 -4.05 7.99
CA SER A 192 -31.00 -4.86 8.47
C SER A 192 -30.16 -4.13 9.51
N GLU A 193 -29.83 -4.87 10.56
CA GLU A 193 -28.71 -4.64 11.46
C GLU A 193 -27.43 -4.43 10.62
N SER A 194 -26.77 -3.30 10.78
CA SER A 194 -25.35 -3.18 10.43
C SER A 194 -24.69 -2.17 11.35
N ALA A 195 -24.14 -2.74 12.41
CA ALA A 195 -23.02 -2.29 13.23
C ALA A 195 -22.59 -0.81 13.08
N LEU A 196 -22.73 -0.11 14.20
CA LEU A 196 -21.96 1.05 14.59
C LEU A 196 -20.45 0.74 14.50
N TYR A 197 -19.80 1.14 13.40
CA TYR A 197 -18.37 1.36 13.36
C TYR A 197 -18.13 2.72 12.73
N SER A 198 -17.95 3.72 13.59
CA SER A 198 -17.43 5.03 13.22
C SER A 198 -15.90 4.96 13.35
N PRO A 199 -15.12 5.04 12.26
CA PRO A 199 -13.68 5.22 12.37
C PRO A 199 -13.40 6.71 12.53
N CYS A 200 -12.91 7.10 13.70
CA CYS A 200 -12.18 8.36 13.88
C CYS A 200 -10.95 8.35 12.95
N VAL A 201 -11.05 9.06 11.83
CA VAL A 201 -9.90 9.35 10.97
C VAL A 201 -9.04 10.40 11.67
N ARG A 202 -8.02 9.93 12.39
CA ARG A 202 -6.92 10.80 12.84
C ARG A 202 -6.08 11.16 11.61
N ARG A 203 -6.09 12.45 11.31
CA ARG A 203 -5.20 13.15 10.37
C ARG A 203 -3.74 12.80 10.71
N LEU A 204 -3.12 11.91 9.93
CA LEU A 204 -1.69 11.66 9.98
C LEU A 204 -0.99 12.74 9.17
N VAL A 205 -0.25 13.57 9.88
CA VAL A 205 0.71 14.53 9.31
C VAL A 205 1.78 13.72 8.59
N SER A 206 1.87 13.90 7.27
CA SER A 206 2.95 13.36 6.45
C SER A 206 4.23 14.13 6.77
N GLU A 207 5.05 13.60 7.68
CA GLU A 207 6.42 14.06 7.87
C GLU A 207 7.23 13.73 6.60
N ARG A 208 7.53 14.77 5.82
CA ARG A 208 8.60 14.74 4.82
C ARG A 208 9.91 14.50 5.58
N SER A 209 10.36 13.25 5.59
CA SER A 209 11.71 12.88 6.00
C SER A 209 12.70 13.42 4.96
N THR A 210 13.27 14.59 5.23
CA THR A 210 14.53 15.04 4.64
C THR A 210 15.66 14.14 5.11
N ARG A 211 16.15 13.27 4.24
CA ARG A 211 17.52 12.76 4.30
C ARG A 211 18.26 13.18 3.02
N PRO A 212 19.43 13.82 3.14
CA PRO A 212 20.32 14.09 2.01
C PRO A 212 21.24 12.88 1.80
N GLY A 213 21.40 12.45 0.56
CA GLY A 213 22.40 11.46 0.17
C GLY A 213 21.98 10.74 -1.10
N GLU A 214 22.85 10.80 -2.11
CA GLU A 214 22.80 10.12 -3.41
C GLU A 214 21.91 10.80 -4.48
N ALA A 215 22.48 11.87 -5.04
CA ALA A 215 22.17 12.30 -6.39
C ALA A 215 22.99 11.44 -7.37
N GLU A 216 22.33 10.48 -8.01
CA GLU A 216 22.80 9.90 -9.27
C GLU A 216 21.79 10.27 -10.37
N ASP A 217 22.22 11.24 -11.17
CA ASP A 217 22.02 11.43 -12.60
C ASP A 217 20.87 10.65 -13.26
N TRP A 218 19.69 11.26 -13.27
CA TRP A 218 18.75 11.10 -14.37
C TRP A 218 18.16 12.47 -14.73
N TRP A 219 17.91 12.66 -16.02
CA TRP A 219 17.32 13.82 -16.71
C TRP A 219 18.28 14.80 -17.36
N ALA A 220 18.80 14.38 -18.52
CA ALA A 220 19.08 15.26 -19.64
C ALA A 220 17.98 15.11 -20.71
N ALA A 221 17.66 16.23 -21.38
CA ALA A 221 16.62 16.49 -22.38
C ALA A 221 15.19 16.59 -21.80
N GLU A 222 14.40 17.65 -22.05
CA GLU A 222 14.29 18.43 -23.27
C GLU A 222 13.60 19.80 -23.02
N SER A 223 14.24 20.86 -23.51
CA SER A 223 13.72 22.07 -24.16
C SER A 223 12.65 22.98 -23.51
N ALA A 224 13.14 24.11 -23.00
CA ALA A 224 12.85 25.49 -23.41
C ALA A 224 11.40 25.97 -23.70
N ALA A 225 10.89 26.86 -22.84
CA ALA A 225 10.42 28.21 -23.24
C ALA A 225 10.22 29.13 -22.00
N PRO A 226 10.53 30.43 -22.08
CA PRO A 226 10.50 31.36 -20.94
C PRO A 226 9.20 32.19 -20.90
N SER A 227 8.69 32.51 -19.70
CA SER A 227 7.77 33.64 -19.54
C SER A 227 7.94 34.30 -18.18
N ARG A 228 8.00 35.64 -18.23
CA ARG A 228 8.38 36.59 -17.17
C ARG A 228 7.16 36.96 -16.30
N ARG A 229 7.35 36.97 -14.96
CA ARG A 229 6.96 37.98 -13.91
C ARG A 229 5.50 38.55 -13.86
N PRO A 230 5.08 39.26 -12.78
CA PRO A 230 5.58 39.35 -11.39
C PRO A 230 4.49 39.28 -10.28
N GLU A 231 4.98 39.23 -9.03
CA GLU A 231 4.51 39.87 -7.78
C GLU A 231 3.02 40.21 -7.55
N THR A 232 2.51 39.83 -6.37
CA THR A 232 1.73 40.76 -5.54
C THR A 232 1.76 40.36 -4.06
N VAL A 233 2.33 41.27 -3.27
CA VAL A 233 2.21 41.39 -1.81
C VAL A 233 0.75 41.70 -1.47
N ASN A 234 0.23 41.23 -0.33
CA ASN A 234 -0.61 42.05 0.56
C ASN A 234 -0.84 41.38 1.93
N ASN A 235 -0.42 42.12 2.96
CA ASN A 235 -0.80 42.01 4.37
C ASN A 235 -2.30 42.22 4.56
N VAL A 236 -2.93 41.50 5.50
CA VAL A 236 -3.96 42.09 6.39
C VAL A 236 -3.82 41.52 7.80
N LYS A 237 -3.66 42.45 8.74
CA LYS A 237 -3.62 42.33 10.20
C LYS A 237 -4.97 42.83 10.75
N THR A 238 -5.29 42.47 11.99
CA THR A 238 -6.47 42.83 12.84
C THR A 238 -7.70 41.92 12.68
N GLY A 239 -8.44 41.55 13.74
CA GLY A 239 -8.45 42.06 15.10
C GLY A 239 -9.12 41.13 16.11
N VAL A 240 -8.87 41.44 17.38
CA VAL A 240 -9.47 40.88 18.58
C VAL A 240 -10.82 41.58 18.84
N ALA A 241 -11.89 40.81 19.06
CA ALA A 241 -13.05 41.27 19.86
C ALA A 241 -13.88 40.08 20.40
N ARG A 242 -14.38 40.29 21.62
CA ARG A 242 -14.99 39.36 22.57
C ARG A 242 -16.45 38.98 22.26
N SER A 243 -16.82 37.84 22.86
CA SER A 243 -17.99 37.62 23.73
C SER A 243 -19.25 36.93 23.18
N ALA A 244 -19.43 35.72 23.75
CA ALA A 244 -20.64 35.15 24.34
C ALA A 244 -21.83 34.76 23.43
N VAL A 245 -22.19 33.47 23.46
CA VAL A 245 -23.52 32.96 23.89
C VAL A 245 -23.40 31.44 24.19
N ASN A 246 -24.21 31.02 25.17
CA ASN A 246 -24.17 29.81 25.98
C ASN A 246 -24.72 28.51 25.33
N THR A 247 -24.43 27.40 26.04
CA THR A 247 -25.13 26.09 26.17
C THR A 247 -24.55 24.88 25.42
N PRO A 248 -24.70 23.63 25.94
CA PRO A 248 -24.70 23.19 27.35
C PRO A 248 -23.69 22.05 27.62
N ALA A 249 -23.37 21.88 28.90
CA ALA A 249 -22.48 20.87 29.45
C ALA A 249 -22.85 19.44 29.00
N LYS A 250 -21.94 18.80 28.26
CA LYS A 250 -21.86 17.34 28.20
C LYS A 250 -20.66 16.96 29.05
N ALA A 251 -20.96 16.34 30.18
CA ALA A 251 -20.00 15.92 31.20
C ALA A 251 -18.82 15.15 30.57
N THR A 252 -17.73 15.86 30.31
CA THR A 252 -16.39 15.29 30.30
C THR A 252 -16.07 14.96 31.74
N SER A 253 -16.34 13.70 32.13
CA SER A 253 -15.67 13.09 33.26
C SER A 253 -14.18 13.26 33.03
N TYR A 254 -13.56 14.15 33.78
CA TYR A 254 -12.11 14.26 33.87
C TYR A 254 -11.55 12.85 34.14
N PRO A 255 -10.44 12.45 33.49
CA PRO A 255 -9.79 11.20 33.86
C PRO A 255 -9.42 11.33 35.33
N THR A 256 -9.99 10.45 36.15
CA THR A 256 -9.61 10.31 37.55
C THR A 256 -8.08 10.27 37.59
N PRO A 257 -7.42 11.10 38.40
CA PRO A 257 -5.96 11.08 38.51
C PRO A 257 -5.55 9.73 39.11
N MET A 258 -5.33 8.75 38.23
CA MET A 258 -4.65 7.50 38.56
C MET A 258 -3.31 7.90 39.18
N SER A 259 -2.97 7.31 40.33
CA SER A 259 -1.72 7.60 41.01
C SER A 259 -0.55 7.26 40.08
N ASP A 260 0.59 7.94 40.23
CA ASP A 260 1.75 7.68 39.37
C ASP A 260 2.24 6.23 39.49
N GLU A 261 1.98 5.58 40.62
CA GLU A 261 2.23 4.16 40.88
C GLU A 261 1.32 3.25 40.04
N GLU A 262 0.02 3.56 39.94
CA GLU A 262 -0.92 2.81 39.10
C GLU A 262 -0.61 2.96 37.61
N ARG A 263 -0.17 4.16 37.18
CA ARG A 263 0.27 4.40 35.80
C ARG A 263 1.53 3.60 35.47
N TYR A 264 2.48 3.56 36.38
CA TYR A 264 3.71 2.80 36.22
C TYR A 264 3.45 1.28 36.18
N ALA A 265 2.55 0.78 37.02
CA ALA A 265 2.11 -0.61 36.99
C ALA A 265 1.43 -0.97 35.66
N ALA A 266 0.54 -0.10 35.16
CA ALA A 266 -0.14 -0.29 33.88
C ALA A 266 0.83 -0.30 32.69
N VAL A 267 1.87 0.57 32.70
CA VAL A 267 2.93 0.58 31.68
C VAL A 267 3.71 -0.74 31.71
N LYS A 268 4.16 -1.21 32.87
CA LYS A 268 4.86 -2.50 33.00
C LYS A 268 4.02 -3.68 32.53
N GLU A 269 2.73 -3.68 32.81
CA GLU A 269 1.83 -4.73 32.34
C GLU A 269 1.70 -4.72 30.81
N LEU A 270 1.55 -3.53 30.21
CA LEU A 270 1.48 -3.37 28.76
C LEU A 270 2.80 -3.74 28.07
N GLU A 271 3.95 -3.45 28.67
CA GLU A 271 5.26 -3.89 28.17
C GLU A 271 5.40 -5.41 28.22
N LYS A 272 5.03 -6.04 29.34
CA LYS A 272 5.04 -7.50 29.48
C LYS A 272 4.07 -8.16 28.49
N ARG A 273 2.95 -7.51 28.18
CA ARG A 273 1.98 -7.98 27.17
C ARG A 273 2.53 -7.79 25.76
N LEU A 274 3.18 -6.66 25.48
CA LEU A 274 3.83 -6.39 24.19
C LEU A 274 4.86 -7.46 23.84
N LEU A 275 5.71 -7.85 24.81
CA LEU A 275 6.71 -8.89 24.61
C LEU A 275 6.08 -10.24 24.26
N ARG A 276 5.00 -10.61 24.95
CA ARG A 276 4.26 -11.86 24.67
C ARG A 276 3.63 -11.85 23.29
N GLU A 277 3.02 -10.74 22.87
CA GLU A 277 2.42 -10.62 21.53
C GLU A 277 3.48 -10.60 20.42
N LEU A 278 4.67 -10.03 20.68
CA LEU A 278 5.79 -10.08 19.73
C LEU A 278 6.32 -11.51 19.58
N GLN A 279 6.50 -12.24 20.67
CA GLN A 279 6.89 -13.64 20.63
C GLN A 279 5.85 -14.50 19.90
N ALA A 280 4.56 -14.31 20.19
CA ALA A 280 3.48 -15.02 19.51
C ALA A 280 3.45 -14.72 17.99
N LYS A 281 3.72 -13.46 17.61
CA LYS A 281 3.85 -13.06 16.20
C LYS A 281 5.00 -13.81 15.51
N GLU A 282 6.18 -13.86 16.12
CA GLU A 282 7.34 -14.57 15.59
C GLU A 282 7.06 -16.07 15.42
N GLU A 283 6.41 -16.71 16.39
CA GLU A 283 6.02 -18.12 16.30
C GLU A 283 5.02 -18.40 15.16
N ILE A 284 4.09 -17.47 14.90
CA ILE A 284 3.14 -17.58 13.78
C ILE A 284 3.87 -17.40 12.45
N GLU A 285 4.79 -16.44 12.35
CA GLU A 285 5.61 -16.20 11.16
C GLU A 285 6.48 -17.42 10.84
N GLU A 286 7.10 -18.03 11.85
CA GLU A 286 7.88 -19.26 11.66
C GLU A 286 7.02 -20.43 11.16
N LYS A 287 5.81 -20.61 11.72
CA LYS A 287 4.87 -21.65 11.27
C LYS A 287 4.39 -21.41 9.84
N LEU A 288 4.17 -20.15 9.47
CA LEU A 288 3.76 -19.75 8.12
C LEU A 288 4.90 -20.00 7.12
N GLN A 289 6.12 -19.62 7.46
CA GLN A 289 7.31 -19.89 6.65
C GLN A 289 7.54 -21.40 6.45
N LYS A 290 7.33 -22.23 7.47
CA LYS A 290 7.41 -23.70 7.35
C LYS A 290 6.37 -24.26 6.37
N ILE A 291 5.14 -23.73 6.39
CA ILE A 291 4.10 -24.13 5.44
C ILE A 291 4.42 -23.63 4.03
N GLU A 292 5.03 -22.46 3.88
CA GLU A 292 5.41 -21.91 2.56
C GLU A 292 6.62 -22.62 1.94
N ALA A 293 7.55 -23.08 2.78
CA ALA A 293 8.68 -23.91 2.34
C ALA A 293 8.24 -25.29 1.83
N THR A 294 7.04 -25.74 2.19
CA THR A 294 6.47 -27.00 1.71
C THR A 294 5.44 -26.74 0.62
N ARG A 295 5.51 -27.49 -0.48
CA ARG A 295 4.49 -27.39 -1.55
C ARG A 295 3.13 -27.80 -0.96
N ILE A 296 2.15 -26.90 -1.01
CA ILE A 296 0.77 -27.14 -0.57
C ILE A 296 0.13 -28.20 -1.49
N ARG A 297 -0.18 -29.37 -0.95
CA ARG A 297 -0.75 -30.53 -1.68
C ARG A 297 -2.21 -30.77 -1.32
N SER A 298 -2.70 -30.28 -0.19
CA SER A 298 -4.06 -30.53 0.29
C SER A 298 -4.87 -29.27 0.58
N GLY A 299 -6.20 -29.37 0.51
CA GLY A 299 -7.12 -28.30 0.92
C GLY A 299 -7.03 -27.98 2.42
N ALA A 300 -6.69 -28.97 3.24
CA ALA A 300 -6.49 -28.79 4.68
C ALA A 300 -5.25 -27.94 4.98
N GLU A 301 -4.14 -28.14 4.26
CA GLU A 301 -2.95 -27.28 4.35
C GLU A 301 -3.25 -25.84 3.92
N ARG A 302 -4.05 -25.67 2.85
CA ARG A 302 -4.48 -24.33 2.41
C ARG A 302 -5.34 -23.65 3.47
N ALA A 303 -6.28 -24.36 4.09
CA ALA A 303 -7.08 -23.84 5.19
C ALA A 303 -6.21 -23.45 6.40
N LYS A 304 -5.24 -24.29 6.75
CA LYS A 304 -4.27 -24.04 7.82
C LYS A 304 -3.40 -22.80 7.55
N LYS A 305 -2.97 -22.59 6.30
CA LYS A 305 -2.26 -21.37 5.89
C LYS A 305 -3.13 -20.13 6.10
N ILE A 306 -4.38 -20.17 5.60
CA ILE A 306 -5.32 -19.04 5.73
C ILE A 306 -5.59 -18.71 7.21
N THR A 307 -5.72 -19.72 8.08
CA THR A 307 -5.88 -19.46 9.53
C THR A 307 -4.65 -18.78 10.12
N LEU A 308 -3.44 -19.24 9.80
CA LEU A 308 -2.21 -18.61 10.29
C LEU A 308 -2.02 -17.18 9.77
N GLU A 309 -2.42 -16.89 8.54
CA GLU A 309 -2.44 -15.52 7.99
C GLU A 309 -3.40 -14.60 8.77
N ARG A 310 -4.58 -15.10 9.11
CA ARG A 310 -5.55 -14.35 9.94
C ARG A 310 -5.03 -14.12 11.34
N ASP A 311 -4.41 -15.13 11.94
CA ASP A 311 -3.82 -15.05 13.28
C ASP A 311 -2.64 -14.05 13.30
N LEU A 312 -1.82 -14.03 12.24
CA LEU A 312 -0.74 -13.06 12.09
C LEU A 312 -1.26 -11.62 12.05
N ILE A 313 -2.33 -11.37 11.28
CA ILE A 313 -2.97 -10.06 11.21
C ILE A 313 -3.54 -9.66 12.58
N ALA A 314 -4.14 -10.61 13.31
CA ALA A 314 -4.66 -10.37 14.66
C ALA A 314 -3.55 -10.00 15.65
N ALA A 315 -2.44 -10.75 15.65
CA ALA A 315 -1.26 -10.46 16.48
C ALA A 315 -0.64 -9.09 16.14
N GLN A 316 -0.53 -8.74 14.86
CA GLN A 316 -0.04 -7.42 14.42
C GLN A 316 -0.95 -6.28 14.92
N ARG A 317 -2.28 -6.45 14.88
CA ARG A 317 -3.22 -5.48 15.44
C ARG A 317 -3.05 -5.33 16.94
N ALA A 318 -2.94 -6.44 17.68
CA ALA A 318 -2.73 -6.43 19.12
C ALA A 318 -1.44 -5.68 19.51
N VAL A 319 -0.33 -5.95 18.81
CA VAL A 319 0.94 -5.21 18.98
C VAL A 319 0.75 -3.72 18.71
N GLY A 320 0.03 -3.36 17.64
CA GLY A 320 -0.28 -1.98 17.29
C GLY A 320 -1.08 -1.26 18.38
N GLU A 321 -2.14 -1.89 18.87
CA GLU A 321 -2.99 -1.38 19.94
C GLU A 321 -2.19 -1.16 21.23
N ILE A 322 -1.38 -2.15 21.65
CA ILE A 322 -0.55 -2.02 22.85
C ILE A 322 0.45 -0.86 22.70
N ARG A 323 1.11 -0.72 21.55
CA ARG A 323 2.03 0.40 21.28
C ARG A 323 1.31 1.76 21.29
N THR A 324 0.06 1.83 20.83
CA THR A 324 -0.72 3.07 20.93
C THR A 324 -1.07 3.41 22.37
N ARG A 325 -1.46 2.41 23.18
CA ARG A 325 -1.76 2.58 24.61
C ARG A 325 -0.54 3.03 25.40
N LEU A 326 0.63 2.42 25.13
CA LEU A 326 1.90 2.84 25.72
C LEU A 326 2.23 4.29 25.36
N ARG A 327 2.06 4.71 24.09
CA ARG A 327 2.25 6.11 23.68
C ARG A 327 1.27 7.07 24.35
N THR A 328 0.01 6.69 24.51
CA THR A 328 -0.97 7.55 25.21
C THR A 328 -0.64 7.71 26.68
N LEU A 329 -0.18 6.64 27.35
CA LEU A 329 0.25 6.71 28.75
C LEU A 329 1.55 7.51 28.90
N ALA A 330 2.52 7.34 28.01
CA ALA A 330 3.75 8.12 28.01
C ALA A 330 3.51 9.62 27.76
N ALA A 331 2.52 9.96 26.92
CA ALA A 331 2.12 11.35 26.68
C ALA A 331 1.37 11.99 27.87
N LEU A 332 0.77 11.18 28.76
CA LEU A 332 0.11 11.64 29.99
C LEU A 332 1.08 11.82 31.17
N VAL A 333 2.33 11.39 31.02
CA VAL A 333 3.40 11.47 32.04
C VAL A 333 4.36 12.65 31.77
N ARG A 334 4.32 13.28 30.59
CA ARG A 334 5.07 14.51 30.26
C ARG A 334 4.26 15.75 30.58
#